data_AF-A0A2V5UAU1-F1
#
_entry.id   AF-A0A2V5UAU1-F1
#
_cell.length_a   1.000
_cell.length_b   1.000
_cell.length_c   1.000
_cell.angle_alpha   90.00
_cell.angle_beta   90.00
_cell.angle_gamma   90.00
#
_symmetry.space_group_name_H-M   'P 1'
#
loop_
_entity.id
_entity.type
_entity.pdbx_description
1 polymer ?
#
loop_
_entity_poly.entity_id
_entity_poly.type
_entity_poly.pdbx_seq_one_letter_code
_entity_poly.pdbx_strand_id
1 'polypeptide(L)'
;MKRILVTLFQLSVTIGVLYWVYHDPNRRAQMVEAIRNAEYRWVLMGILSYLVVEIAAAFRWHVLLKVQKIHLSLSRLSGLFFIGMFYNQFLPGGTGGDIIKSYYLLKETPDKKAGALLAVVFDRFIGLVALVAITATLIALRYDFLSQKPETRNLLWLLLTLLLSQKPETRNLLWLLLTLL
;
A
#
# COMPACT_ATOMS: atom_id res chain seq x y z
N MET A 1 25.51 4.13 -7.23
CA MET A 1 25.92 5.08 -6.18
C MET A 1 24.75 5.84 -5.55
N LYS A 2 23.91 6.57 -6.30
CA LYS A 2 22.74 7.31 -5.73
C LYS A 2 21.76 6.45 -4.91
N ARG A 3 21.43 5.22 -5.36
CA ARG A 3 20.53 4.31 -4.63
C ARG A 3 21.13 3.82 -3.30
N ILE A 4 22.42 3.50 -3.28
CA ILE A 4 23.14 3.05 -2.07
C ILE A 4 23.20 4.18 -1.03
N LEU A 5 23.43 5.43 -1.47
CA LEU A 5 23.39 6.60 -0.59
C LEU A 5 22.02 6.78 0.07
N VAL A 6 20.93 6.61 -0.68
CA VAL A 6 19.56 6.70 -0.12
C VAL A 6 19.31 5.56 0.87
N THR A 7 19.72 4.33 0.56
CA THR A 7 19.57 3.19 1.49
C THR A 7 20.40 3.38 2.76
N LEU A 8 21.65 3.85 2.65
CA LEU A 8 22.50 4.16 3.80
C LEU A 8 21.91 5.27 4.67
N PHE A 9 21.35 6.31 4.04
CA PHE A 9 20.65 7.36 4.77
C PHE A 9 19.41 6.83 5.49
N GLN A 10 18.56 6.05 4.80
CA GLN A 10 17.38 5.41 5.41
C GLN A 10 17.76 4.51 6.58
N LEU A 11 18.81 3.70 6.44
CA LEU A 11 19.32 2.85 7.52
C LEU A 11 19.82 3.70 8.70
N SER A 12 20.57 4.77 8.44
CA SER A 12 21.08 5.67 9.47
C SER A 12 19.96 6.35 10.23
N VAL A 13 18.93 6.83 9.52
CA VAL A 13 17.73 7.42 10.14
C VAL A 13 16.97 6.37 10.96
N THR A 14 16.78 5.18 10.42
CA THR A 14 16.07 4.08 11.12
C THR A 14 16.81 3.70 12.40
N ILE A 15 18.13 3.51 12.34
CA ILE A 15 18.98 3.19 13.50
C ILE A 15 18.97 4.34 14.50
N GLY A 16 19.05 5.60 14.04
CA GLY A 16 19.01 6.78 14.90
C GLY A 16 17.68 6.89 15.66
N VAL A 17 16.56 6.67 14.97
CA VAL A 17 15.22 6.66 15.59
C VAL A 17 15.09 5.49 16.57
N LEU A 18 15.51 4.28 16.19
CA LEU A 18 15.49 3.13 17.09
C LEU A 18 16.35 3.37 18.32
N TYR A 19 17.56 3.89 18.16
CA TYR A 19 18.43 4.25 19.27
C TYR A 19 17.74 5.28 20.17
N TRP A 20 17.19 6.35 19.61
CA TRP A 20 16.47 7.37 20.38
C TRP A 20 15.25 6.81 21.13
N VAL A 21 14.48 5.91 20.52
CA VAL A 21 13.32 5.27 21.15
C VAL A 21 13.74 4.32 22.28
N TYR A 22 14.78 3.52 22.07
CA TYR A 22 15.23 2.47 23.00
C TYR A 22 16.21 2.96 24.08
N HIS A 23 16.77 4.16 23.93
CA HIS A 23 17.67 4.74 24.93
C HIS A 23 16.98 4.95 26.29
N ASP A 24 15.69 5.29 26.27
CA ASP A 24 14.89 5.53 27.47
C ASP A 24 14.54 4.19 28.18
N PRO A 25 15.03 3.96 29.42
CA PRO A 25 14.73 2.75 30.18
C PRO A 25 13.23 2.55 30.45
N ASN A 26 12.48 3.65 30.61
CA ASN A 26 11.05 3.59 30.91
C ASN A 26 10.25 3.07 29.70
N ARG A 27 10.61 3.52 28.48
CA ARG A 27 9.97 3.05 27.24
C ARG A 27 10.19 1.56 27.01
N ARG A 28 11.41 1.07 27.31
CA ARG A 28 11.74 -0.36 27.22
C ARG A 28 10.88 -1.19 28.18
N ALA A 29 10.75 -0.74 29.43
CA ALA A 29 9.90 -1.41 30.42
C ALA A 29 8.43 -1.45 29.97
N GLN A 30 7.89 -0.34 29.47
CA GLN A 30 6.52 -0.26 28.96
C GLN A 30 6.28 -1.19 27.77
N MET A 31 7.24 -1.33 26.84
CA MET A 31 7.09 -2.27 25.72
C MET A 31 7.05 -3.73 26.18
N VAL A 32 7.89 -4.11 27.15
CA VAL A 32 7.89 -5.48 27.70
C VAL A 32 6.57 -5.76 28.42
N GLU A 33 6.08 -4.80 29.19
CA GLU A 33 4.79 -4.91 29.88
C GLU A 33 3.62 -5.01 28.88
N ALA A 34 3.62 -4.17 27.83
CA ALA A 34 2.60 -4.22 26.79
C ALA A 34 2.58 -5.57 26.04
N ILE A 35 3.74 -6.18 25.78
CA ILE A 35 3.82 -7.51 25.16
C ILE A 35 3.32 -8.59 26.13
N ARG A 36 3.64 -8.49 27.42
CA ARG A 36 3.20 -9.45 28.44
C ARG A 36 1.69 -9.39 28.69
N ASN A 37 1.13 -8.19 28.69
CA ASN A 37 -0.29 -7.94 28.91
C ASN A 37 -1.10 -7.93 27.59
N ALA A 38 -0.47 -8.26 26.46
CA ALA A 38 -1.13 -8.28 25.18
C ALA A 38 -2.23 -9.35 25.16
N GLU A 39 -3.47 -8.92 24.96
CA GLU A 39 -4.58 -9.84 24.77
C GLU A 39 -4.46 -10.57 23.44
N TYR A 40 -4.18 -11.87 23.50
CA TYR A 40 -4.03 -12.74 22.31
C TYR A 40 -5.24 -12.70 21.36
N ARG A 41 -6.45 -12.40 21.88
CA ARG A 41 -7.66 -12.24 21.06
C ARG A 41 -7.52 -11.09 20.05
N TRP A 42 -7.01 -9.95 20.49
CA TRP A 42 -6.80 -8.79 19.60
C TRP A 42 -5.68 -9.03 18.61
N VAL A 43 -4.61 -9.71 19.04
CA VAL A 43 -3.53 -10.12 18.13
C VAL A 43 -4.05 -11.03 17.03
N LEU A 44 -4.86 -12.04 17.38
CA LEU A 44 -5.48 -12.95 16.41
C LEU A 44 -6.42 -12.20 15.46
N MET A 45 -7.26 -11.30 15.97
CA MET A 45 -8.13 -10.48 15.13
C MET A 45 -7.33 -9.60 14.16
N GLY A 46 -6.19 -9.05 14.58
CA GLY A 46 -5.28 -8.30 13.72
C GLY A 46 -4.71 -9.16 12.59
N ILE A 47 -4.24 -10.38 12.92
CA ILE A 47 -3.73 -11.33 11.92
C ILE A 47 -4.82 -11.72 10.91
N LEU A 48 -6.01 -12.06 11.39
CA LEU A 48 -7.14 -12.41 10.52
C LEU A 48 -7.55 -11.25 9.62
N SER A 49 -7.61 -10.03 10.18
CA SER A 49 -7.93 -8.82 9.41
C SER A 49 -6.91 -8.59 8.30
N TYR A 50 -5.62 -8.78 8.60
CA TYR A 50 -4.56 -8.68 7.61
C TYR A 50 -4.66 -9.73 6.50
N LEU A 51 -4.94 -10.99 6.86
CA LEU A 51 -5.16 -12.06 5.87
C LEU A 51 -6.34 -11.77 4.95
N VAL A 52 -7.43 -11.21 5.48
CA VAL A 52 -8.60 -10.80 4.68
C VAL A 52 -8.20 -9.74 3.65
N VAL A 53 -7.41 -8.74 4.04
CA VAL A 53 -6.91 -7.70 3.13
C VAL A 53 -6.10 -8.29 1.98
N GLU A 54 -5.21 -9.23 2.29
CA GLU A 54 -4.34 -9.88 1.30
C GLU A 54 -5.11 -10.78 0.33
N ILE A 55 -6.09 -11.54 0.83
CA ILE A 55 -6.97 -12.36 0.00
C ILE A 55 -7.85 -11.46 -0.89
N ALA A 56 -8.38 -10.36 -0.35
CA ALA A 56 -9.14 -9.39 -1.13
C ALA A 56 -8.29 -8.75 -2.23
N ALA A 57 -7.02 -8.43 -1.95
CA ALA A 57 -6.09 -7.91 -2.93
C ALA A 57 -5.78 -8.95 -4.04
N ALA A 58 -5.58 -10.22 -3.68
CA ALA A 58 -5.40 -11.30 -4.64
C ALA A 58 -6.64 -11.52 -5.52
N PHE A 59 -7.84 -11.46 -4.94
CA PHE A 59 -9.10 -11.56 -5.67
C PHE A 59 -9.31 -10.40 -6.64
N ARG A 60 -9.02 -9.17 -6.20
CA ARG A 60 -9.09 -7.98 -7.06
C ARG A 60 -8.17 -8.12 -8.27
N TRP A 61 -6.94 -8.59 -8.05
CA TRP A 61 -5.99 -8.81 -9.14
C TRP A 61 -6.41 -9.95 -10.07
N HIS A 62 -7.03 -11.00 -9.54
CA HIS A 62 -7.65 -12.09 -10.32
C HIS A 62 -8.70 -11.56 -11.30
N VAL A 63 -9.57 -10.65 -10.84
CA VAL A 63 -10.57 -10.01 -11.70
C VAL A 63 -9.90 -9.19 -12.82
N LEU A 64 -8.86 -8.41 -12.49
CA LEU A 64 -8.13 -7.63 -13.49
C LEU A 64 -7.46 -8.51 -14.56
N LEU A 65 -6.89 -9.65 -14.14
CA LEU A 65 -6.28 -10.60 -15.07
C LEU A 65 -7.31 -11.28 -15.98
N LYS A 66 -8.51 -11.60 -15.46
CA LYS A 66 -9.60 -12.14 -16.27
C LYS A 66 -10.03 -11.19 -17.39
N VAL A 67 -10.09 -9.88 -17.13
CA VAL A 67 -10.39 -8.86 -18.16
C VAL A 67 -9.36 -8.91 -19.29
N GLN A 68 -8.09 -9.18 -18.97
CA GLN A 68 -7.01 -9.36 -19.94
C GLN A 68 -6.99 -10.77 -20.58
N LYS A 69 -8.05 -11.57 -20.36
CA LYS A 69 -8.18 -12.97 -20.79
C LYS A 69 -7.03 -13.86 -20.26
N ILE A 70 -6.43 -13.51 -19.12
CA ILE A 70 -5.42 -14.31 -18.43
C ILE A 70 -6.13 -15.14 -17.37
N HIS A 71 -6.00 -16.46 -17.45
CA HIS A 71 -6.66 -17.40 -16.55
C HIS A 71 -5.62 -18.06 -15.65
N LEU A 72 -5.55 -17.60 -14.40
CA LEU A 72 -4.78 -18.24 -13.34
C LEU A 72 -5.73 -18.65 -12.22
N SER A 73 -5.41 -19.71 -11.48
CA SER A 73 -6.20 -20.10 -10.31
C SER A 73 -6.02 -19.06 -9.19
N LEU A 74 -7.07 -18.83 -8.42
CA LEU A 74 -7.00 -17.91 -7.27
C LEU A 74 -5.95 -18.37 -6.26
N SER A 75 -5.79 -19.69 -6.06
CA SER A 75 -4.76 -20.27 -5.20
C SER A 75 -3.34 -19.93 -5.66
N ARG A 76 -3.07 -19.97 -6.97
CA ARG A 76 -1.76 -19.58 -7.52
C ARG A 76 -1.51 -18.10 -7.32
N LEU A 77 -2.52 -17.26 -7.56
CA LEU A 77 -2.43 -15.81 -7.36
C LEU A 77 -2.19 -15.45 -5.90
N SER A 78 -2.92 -16.07 -4.96
CA SER A 78 -2.66 -15.90 -3.54
C SER A 78 -1.22 -16.30 -3.18
N GLY A 79 -0.71 -17.39 -3.75
CA GLY A 79 0.70 -17.78 -3.58
C GLY A 79 1.69 -16.71 -4.07
N LEU A 80 1.43 -16.10 -5.24
CA LEU A 80 2.24 -14.99 -5.74
C LEU A 80 2.19 -13.75 -4.82
N PHE A 81 1.02 -13.47 -4.22
CA PHE A 81 0.86 -12.40 -3.24
C PHE A 81 1.66 -12.67 -1.97
N PHE A 82 1.63 -13.89 -1.42
CA PHE A 82 2.43 -14.25 -0.25
C PHE A 82 3.95 -14.21 -0.53
N ILE A 83 4.39 -14.65 -1.71
CA ILE A 83 5.79 -14.49 -2.14
C ILE A 83 6.14 -13.00 -2.20
N GLY A 84 5.29 -12.18 -2.82
CA GLY A 84 5.48 -10.74 -2.88
C GLY A 84 5.58 -10.12 -1.47
N MET A 85 4.68 -10.49 -0.56
CA MET A 85 4.69 -10.04 0.82
C MET A 85 5.99 -10.37 1.54
N PHE A 86 6.48 -11.61 1.40
CA PHE A 86 7.77 -12.02 1.93
C PHE A 86 8.88 -11.08 1.42
N TYR A 87 8.99 -10.91 0.11
CA TYR A 87 10.01 -10.03 -0.45
C TYR A 87 9.85 -8.55 -0.03
N ASN A 88 8.62 -8.05 0.19
CA ASN A 88 8.40 -6.71 0.71
C ASN A 88 8.90 -6.54 2.15
N GLN A 89 8.84 -7.60 2.97
CA GLN A 89 9.31 -7.53 4.35
C GLN A 89 10.83 -7.65 4.47
N PHE A 90 11.47 -8.39 3.57
CA PHE A 90 12.92 -8.63 3.59
C PHE A 90 13.74 -7.67 2.72
N LEU A 91 13.14 -7.08 1.66
CA LEU A 91 13.87 -6.16 0.77
C LEU A 91 13.70 -4.70 1.20
N PRO A 92 14.81 -3.94 1.33
CA PRO A 92 14.73 -2.51 1.58
C PRO A 92 14.08 -1.79 0.39
N GLY A 93 13.06 -0.97 0.66
CA GLY A 93 12.35 -0.17 -0.34
C GLY A 93 10.90 -0.57 -0.62
N GLY A 94 10.37 -1.65 -0.02
CA GLY A 94 8.94 -1.97 0.04
C GLY A 94 8.23 -2.23 -1.31
N THR A 95 8.96 -2.20 -2.42
CA THR A 95 8.44 -2.43 -3.79
C THR A 95 9.00 -3.70 -4.43
N GLY A 96 9.98 -4.35 -3.79
CA GLY A 96 10.62 -5.56 -4.34
C GLY A 96 9.65 -6.73 -4.51
N GLY A 97 8.72 -6.90 -3.58
CA GLY A 97 7.68 -7.92 -3.66
C GLY A 97 6.74 -7.78 -4.84
N ASP A 98 6.39 -6.53 -5.17
CA ASP A 98 5.53 -6.25 -6.32
C ASP A 98 6.24 -6.51 -7.65
N ILE A 99 7.56 -6.28 -7.71
CA ILE A 99 8.38 -6.64 -8.86
C ILE A 99 8.44 -8.16 -9.02
N ILE A 100 8.71 -8.88 -7.93
CA ILE A 100 8.85 -10.34 -7.96
C ILE A 100 7.53 -11.02 -8.37
N LYS A 101 6.40 -10.65 -7.77
CA LYS A 101 5.10 -11.25 -8.12
C LYS A 101 4.73 -10.96 -9.59
N SER A 102 5.03 -9.76 -10.08
CA SER A 102 4.80 -9.38 -11.48
C SER A 102 5.73 -10.12 -12.43
N TYR A 103 7.00 -10.32 -12.04
CA TYR A 103 7.96 -11.10 -12.81
C TYR A 103 7.51 -12.56 -12.98
N TYR A 104 7.05 -13.20 -11.89
CA TYR A 104 6.52 -14.56 -11.97
C TYR A 104 5.25 -14.63 -12.82
N LEU A 105 4.34 -13.65 -12.70
CA LEU A 105 3.18 -13.56 -13.58
C LEU A 105 3.60 -13.50 -15.06
N LEU A 106 4.54 -12.61 -15.41
CA LEU A 106 5.01 -12.46 -16.79
C LEU A 106 5.70 -13.71 -17.34
N LYS A 107 6.35 -14.47 -16.45
CA LYS A 107 6.95 -15.76 -16.80
C LYS A 107 5.88 -16.83 -17.07
N GLU A 108 4.77 -16.81 -16.33
CA GLU A 108 3.63 -17.71 -16.51
C GLU A 108 2.70 -17.30 -17.66
N THR A 109 2.79 -16.05 -18.14
CA THR A 109 1.96 -15.53 -19.24
C THR A 109 2.81 -14.93 -20.38
N PRO A 110 3.64 -15.74 -21.07
CA PRO A 110 4.55 -15.25 -22.10
C PRO A 110 3.82 -14.58 -23.29
N ASP A 111 2.62 -15.06 -23.63
CA ASP A 111 1.84 -14.57 -24.77
C ASP A 111 1.05 -13.28 -24.47
N LYS A 112 0.96 -12.88 -23.18
CA LYS A 112 0.12 -11.75 -22.73
C LYS A 112 0.84 -10.80 -21.78
N LYS A 113 2.15 -10.62 -21.96
CA LYS A 113 2.99 -9.77 -21.09
C LYS A 113 2.47 -8.33 -20.96
N ALA A 114 2.01 -7.74 -22.06
CA ALA A 114 1.43 -6.38 -22.03
C ALA A 114 0.16 -6.32 -21.15
N GLY A 115 -0.77 -7.28 -21.31
CA GLY A 115 -1.97 -7.37 -20.48
C GLY A 115 -1.66 -7.61 -19.00
N ALA A 116 -0.69 -8.48 -18.71
CA ALA A 116 -0.23 -8.73 -17.34
C ALA A 116 0.37 -7.48 -16.67
N LEU A 117 1.21 -6.72 -17.39
CA LEU A 117 1.75 -5.45 -16.89
C LEU A 117 0.63 -4.41 -16.68
N LEU A 118 -0.30 -4.29 -17.61
CA LEU A 118 -1.45 -3.40 -17.46
C LEU A 118 -2.28 -3.77 -16.23
N ALA A 119 -2.54 -5.05 -15.99
CA ALA A 119 -3.26 -5.50 -14.80
C ALA A 119 -2.55 -5.06 -13.49
N VAL A 120 -1.20 -5.07 -13.45
CA VAL A 120 -0.43 -4.56 -12.29
C VAL A 120 -0.56 -3.04 -12.14
N VAL A 121 -0.49 -2.30 -13.23
CA VAL A 121 -0.62 -0.83 -13.20
C VAL A 121 -2.03 -0.42 -12.77
N PHE A 122 -3.06 -1.05 -13.34
CA PHE A 122 -4.45 -0.82 -12.96
C PHE A 122 -4.73 -1.25 -11.52
N ASP A 123 -4.08 -2.31 -11.03
CA ASP A 123 -4.14 -2.68 -9.63
C ASP A 123 -3.63 -1.56 -8.71
N ARG A 124 -2.51 -0.90 -9.06
CA ARG A 124 -2.02 0.27 -8.30
C ARG A 124 -2.95 1.46 -8.40
N PHE A 125 -3.43 1.73 -9.61
CA PHE A 125 -4.26 2.88 -9.91
C PHE A 125 -5.61 2.81 -9.18
N ILE A 126 -6.30 1.67 -9.22
CA ILE A 126 -7.54 1.45 -8.48
C ILE A 126 -7.33 1.59 -6.98
N GLY A 127 -6.22 1.07 -6.44
CA GLY A 127 -5.89 1.22 -5.03
C GLY A 127 -5.72 2.68 -4.63
N LEU A 128 -5.03 3.48 -5.45
CA LEU A 128 -4.86 4.91 -5.22
C LEU A 128 -6.19 5.67 -5.30
N VAL A 129 -7.00 5.41 -6.33
CA VAL A 129 -8.32 6.04 -6.50
C VAL A 129 -9.23 5.71 -5.32
N ALA A 130 -9.28 4.44 -4.90
CA ALA A 130 -10.05 4.03 -3.74
C ALA A 130 -9.58 4.74 -2.45
N LEU A 131 -8.26 4.83 -2.24
CA LEU A 131 -7.69 5.51 -1.08
C LEU A 131 -8.06 7.00 -1.05
N VAL A 132 -7.94 7.69 -2.19
CA VAL A 132 -8.32 9.10 -2.32
C VAL A 132 -9.82 9.28 -2.10
N ALA A 133 -10.66 8.42 -2.70
CA ALA A 133 -12.11 8.50 -2.57
C ALA A 133 -12.57 8.27 -1.11
N ILE A 134 -12.02 7.27 -0.43
CA ILE A 134 -12.32 6.99 0.98
C ILE A 134 -11.89 8.16 1.85
N THR A 135 -10.67 8.68 1.65
CA THR A 135 -10.15 9.81 2.42
C THR A 135 -11.00 11.06 2.21
N ALA A 136 -11.33 11.40 0.96
CA ALA A 136 -12.16 12.55 0.63
C ALA A 136 -13.57 12.42 1.24
N THR A 137 -14.16 11.22 1.18
CA THR A 137 -15.48 10.94 1.78
C THR A 137 -15.44 11.10 3.29
N LEU A 138 -14.41 10.58 3.97
CA LEU A 138 -14.24 10.74 5.41
C LEU A 138 -14.10 12.21 5.81
N ILE A 139 -13.30 12.98 5.05
CA ILE A 139 -13.15 14.42 5.27
C ILE A 139 -14.49 15.14 5.10
N ALA A 140 -15.27 14.82 4.06
CA ALA A 140 -16.57 15.44 3.83
C ALA A 140 -17.57 15.10 4.95
N LEU A 141 -17.61 13.85 5.43
CA LEU A 141 -18.55 13.39 6.46
C LEU A 141 -18.17 13.82 7.89
N ARG A 142 -16.92 14.18 8.14
CA ARG A 142 -16.40 14.55 9.46
C ARG A 142 -15.66 15.89 9.45
N TYR A 143 -16.02 16.77 8.51
CA TYR A 143 -15.39 18.07 8.36
C TYR A 143 -15.43 18.89 9.65
N ASP A 144 -16.59 18.93 10.31
CA ASP A 144 -16.81 19.71 11.54
C ASP A 144 -16.03 19.19 12.75
N PHE A 145 -15.68 17.91 12.77
CA PHE A 145 -14.84 17.33 13.82
C PHE A 145 -13.35 17.56 13.53
N LEU A 146 -12.95 17.44 12.26
CA LEU A 146 -11.56 17.61 11.83
C LEU A 146 -11.13 19.08 11.76
N SER A 147 -12.05 20.03 11.60
CA SER A 147 -11.74 21.46 11.51
C SER A 147 -11.49 22.14 12.87
N GLN A 148 -11.80 21.46 13.98
CA GLN A 148 -11.67 22.03 15.33
C GLN A 148 -10.22 22.27 15.75
N LYS A 149 -9.27 21.49 15.22
CA LYS A 149 -7.84 21.66 15.50
C LYS A 149 -7.16 22.46 14.39
N PRO A 150 -6.44 23.55 14.72
CA PRO A 150 -5.76 24.39 13.74
C PRO A 150 -4.73 23.62 12.89
N GLU A 151 -4.00 22.65 13.47
CA GLU A 151 -3.01 21.87 12.73
C GLU A 151 -3.66 20.96 11.68
N THR A 152 -4.79 20.34 12.03
CA THR A 152 -5.56 19.48 11.13
C THR A 152 -6.16 20.29 9.99
N ARG A 153 -6.64 21.51 10.25
CA ARG A 153 -7.19 22.41 9.21
C ARG A 153 -6.15 22.75 8.14
N ASN A 154 -4.91 23.05 8.52
CA ASN A 154 -3.84 23.35 7.56
C ASN A 154 -3.47 22.13 6.71
N LEU A 155 -3.42 20.94 7.31
CA LEU A 155 -3.19 19.68 6.59
C LEU A 155 -4.33 19.34 5.62
N LEU A 156 -5.59 19.62 6.01
CA LEU A 156 -6.75 19.46 5.14
C LEU A 156 -6.69 20.37 3.92
N TRP A 157 -6.35 21.66 4.11
CA TRP A 157 -6.18 22.59 2.99
C TRP A 157 -5.01 22.21 2.08
N LEU A 158 -3.91 21.73 2.64
CA LEU A 158 -2.76 21.24 1.86
C LEU A 158 -3.12 19.97 1.05
N LEU A 159 -3.89 19.05 1.63
CA LEU A 159 -4.42 17.87 0.93
C LEU A 159 -5.42 18.25 -0.17
N LEU A 160 -6.37 19.15 0.11
CA LEU A 160 -7.36 19.62 -0.86
C LEU A 160 -6.69 20.36 -2.02
N THR A 161 -5.70 21.21 -1.73
CA THR A 161 -4.93 21.89 -2.77
C THR A 161 -4.06 20.92 -3.56
N LEU A 162 -3.44 19.91 -2.96
CA LEU A 162 -2.73 18.86 -3.70
C LEU A 162 -3.66 18.05 -4.61
N LEU A 163 -4.86 17.71 -4.14
CA LEU A 163 -5.87 16.99 -4.92
C LEU A 163 -6.39 17.86 -6.08
N LEU A 164 -6.61 19.16 -5.85
CA LEU A 164 -7.08 20.12 -6.86
C LEU A 164 -5.96 20.60 -7.80
N SER A 165 -4.71 20.59 -7.35
CA SER A 165 -3.52 20.99 -8.11
C SER A 165 -2.99 19.87 -9.03
N GLN A 166 -3.64 18.70 -9.07
CA GLN A 166 -3.44 17.72 -10.12
C GLN A 166 -3.66 18.42 -11.46
N LYS A 167 -2.56 18.68 -12.19
CA LYS A 167 -2.53 19.46 -13.43
C LYS A 167 -3.67 19.03 -14.39
N PRO A 168 -4.23 19.96 -15.18
CA PRO A 168 -5.31 19.63 -16.13
C PRO A 168 -4.96 18.48 -17.10
N GLU A 169 -3.68 18.23 -17.34
CA GLU A 169 -3.18 17.08 -18.12
C GLU A 169 -3.47 15.72 -17.47
N THR A 170 -3.36 15.58 -16.14
CA THR A 170 -3.75 14.33 -15.45
C THR A 170 -5.26 14.16 -15.40
N ARG A 171 -6.01 15.28 -15.30
CA ARG A 171 -7.48 15.27 -15.37
C ARG A 171 -7.98 14.77 -16.74
N ASN A 172 -7.30 15.12 -17.82
CA ASN A 172 -7.65 14.66 -19.17
C ASN A 172 -7.30 13.18 -19.41
N LEU A 173 -6.20 12.67 -18.85
CA LEU A 173 -5.86 11.24 -18.91
C LEU A 173 -6.85 10.38 -18.11
N LEU A 174 -7.28 10.86 -16.94
CA LEU A 174 -8.33 10.22 -16.14
C LEU A 174 -9.67 10.17 -16.89
N TRP A 175 -10.04 11.28 -17.54
CA TRP A 175 -11.24 11.35 -18.37
C TRP A 175 -11.17 10.42 -19.58
N LEU A 176 -10.05 10.42 -20.32
CA LEU A 176 -9.85 9.54 -21.49
C LEU A 176 -9.93 8.05 -21.10
N LEU A 177 -9.35 7.66 -19.97
CA LEU A 177 -9.39 6.29 -19.47
C LEU A 177 -10.79 5.88 -18.97
N LEU A 178 -11.58 6.82 -18.46
CA LEU A 178 -12.97 6.58 -18.04
C LEU A 178 -13.94 6.49 -19.23
N THR A 179 -13.70 7.21 -20.33
CA THR A 179 -14.48 7.09 -21.58
C THR A 179 -14.09 5.88 -22.44
N LEU A 180 -12.95 5.24 -22.19
CA LEU A 180 -12.50 4.03 -22.87
C LEU A 180 -12.88 2.72 -22.14
N LEU A 181 -13.53 2.84 -20.97
CA LEU A 181 -14.21 1.77 -20.23
C LEU A 181 -15.67 1.66 -20.68
#